data_AF-A0A9D6UKW2-F1
#
_entry.id   AF-A0A9D6UKW2-F1
#
_cell.length_a   1.000
_cell.length_b   1.000
_cell.length_c   1.000
_cell.angle_alpha   90.00
_cell.angle_beta   90.00
_cell.angle_gamma   90.00
#
_symmetry.space_group_name_H-M   'P 1'
#
loop_
_entity.id
_entity.type
_entity.pdbx_description
1 polymer ?
#
loop_
_entity_poly.entity_id
_entity_poly.type
_entity_poly.pdbx_seq_one_letter_code
_entity_poly.pdbx_strand_id
1 'polypeptide(L)'
;MKYFSFFILALILLIFDTNAFPSNNRWTPIPLTSAKQKQEGLAGGEGMQMVFGIAYAPSNPNVVYIVSDTSQVWKSRHFNSGRSIE
;
A
#
# COMPACT_ATOMS: atom_id res chain seq x y z
N MET A 1 19.16 -36.71 -38.91
CA MET A 1 18.21 -35.58 -39.04
C MET A 1 16.99 -35.64 -38.11
N LYS A 2 16.64 -36.78 -37.48
CA LYS A 2 15.46 -36.86 -36.58
C LYS A 2 15.61 -36.09 -35.25
N TYR A 3 16.82 -35.98 -34.71
CA TYR A 3 17.09 -35.32 -33.42
C TYR A 3 17.27 -33.80 -33.49
N PHE A 4 17.48 -33.25 -34.69
CA PHE A 4 17.65 -31.81 -34.90
C PHE A 4 16.36 -31.03 -34.59
N SER A 5 15.20 -31.64 -34.89
CA SER A 5 13.88 -31.07 -34.56
C SER A 5 13.64 -30.99 -33.05
N PHE A 6 14.05 -32.02 -32.28
CA PHE A 6 13.94 -32.00 -30.81
C PHE A 6 14.86 -30.94 -30.18
N PHE A 7 16.03 -30.72 -30.77
CA PHE A 7 16.96 -29.69 -30.30
C PHE A 7 16.40 -28.27 -30.52
N ILE A 8 15.75 -28.04 -31.67
CA ILE A 8 15.05 -26.77 -31.96
C ILE A 8 13.88 -26.57 -30.99
N LEU A 9 13.09 -27.61 -30.72
CA LEU A 9 11.97 -27.52 -29.78
C LEU A 9 12.44 -27.21 -28.34
N ALA A 10 13.52 -27.84 -27.88
CA ALA A 10 14.11 -27.59 -26.57
C ALA A 10 14.66 -26.16 -26.45
N LEU A 11 15.28 -25.65 -27.52
CA LEU A 11 15.78 -24.26 -27.55
C LEU A 11 14.64 -23.24 -27.50
N ILE A 12 13.54 -23.51 -28.20
CA ILE A 12 12.33 -22.66 -28.17
C ILE A 12 11.72 -22.63 -26.77
N LEU A 13 11.61 -23.78 -26.10
CA LEU A 13 11.07 -23.85 -24.74
C LEU A 13 11.95 -23.08 -23.72
N LEU A 14 13.28 -23.15 -23.85
CA LEU A 14 14.20 -22.39 -22.99
C LEU A 14 14.09 -20.86 -23.15
N ILE A 15 13.67 -20.35 -24.32
CA ILE A 15 13.50 -18.91 -24.56
C ILE A 15 12.22 -18.40 -23.88
N PHE A 16 11.17 -19.21 -23.79
CA PHE A 16 9.88 -18.79 -23.21
C PHE A 16 9.89 -18.74 -21.68
N ASP A 17 10.70 -19.53 -20.97
CA ASP A 17 10.75 -19.57 -19.50
C ASP A 17 11.40 -18.31 -18.86
N THR A 18 12.17 -17.53 -19.61
CA THR A 18 12.91 -16.38 -19.04
C THR A 18 12.07 -15.11 -18.85
N ASN A 19 10.83 -15.09 -19.35
CA ASN A 19 9.88 -14.01 -19.08
C ASN A 19 9.12 -14.29 -17.79
N ALA A 20 9.84 -14.44 -16.68
CA ALA A 20 9.22 -14.28 -15.37
C ALA A 20 8.67 -12.85 -15.32
N PHE A 21 7.35 -12.68 -15.49
CA PHE A 21 6.69 -11.39 -15.33
C PHE A 21 7.11 -10.84 -13.97
N PRO A 22 7.86 -9.72 -13.88
CA PRO A 22 8.07 -9.11 -12.58
C PRO A 22 6.67 -8.70 -12.12
N SER A 23 6.13 -9.38 -11.11
CA SER A 23 4.92 -8.93 -10.48
C SER A 23 5.26 -7.55 -9.92
N ASN A 24 4.83 -6.49 -10.60
CA ASN A 24 4.85 -5.14 -10.08
C ASN A 24 3.83 -5.07 -8.93
N ASN A 25 4.10 -5.79 -7.86
CA ASN A 25 3.30 -5.85 -6.64
C ASN A 25 3.59 -4.57 -5.83
N ARG A 26 3.28 -3.44 -6.44
CA ARG A 26 3.33 -2.14 -5.79
C ARG A 26 2.03 -1.99 -5.03
N TRP A 27 2.12 -2.08 -3.71
CA TRP A 27 1.01 -1.73 -2.86
C TRP A 27 0.57 -0.29 -3.15
N THR A 28 -0.71 -0.12 -3.43
CA THR A 28 -1.30 1.20 -3.68
C THR A 28 -2.15 1.57 -2.47
N PRO A 29 -1.82 2.66 -1.76
CA PRO A 29 -2.62 3.09 -0.62
C PRO A 29 -4.04 3.44 -1.08
N ILE A 30 -5.03 2.82 -0.45
CA ILE A 30 -6.43 3.21 -0.62
C ILE A 30 -6.73 4.29 0.42
N PRO A 31 -7.33 5.43 0.02
CA PRO A 31 -7.72 6.46 0.98
C PRO A 31 -8.64 5.89 2.07
N LEU A 32 -8.36 6.24 3.33
CA LEU A 32 -9.20 5.81 4.48
C LEU A 32 -10.61 6.37 4.46
N THR A 33 -10.86 7.45 3.70
CA THR A 33 -12.18 8.07 3.59
C THR A 33 -12.55 8.22 2.12
N SER A 34 -13.72 7.72 1.74
CA SER A 34 -14.27 7.95 0.41
C SER A 34 -14.61 9.42 0.17
N ALA A 35 -14.72 9.83 -1.10
CA ALA A 35 -15.12 11.19 -1.46
C ALA A 35 -16.49 11.58 -0.89
N LYS A 36 -17.44 10.63 -0.88
CA LYS A 36 -18.78 10.83 -0.33
C LYS A 36 -18.76 11.01 1.19
N GLN A 37 -18.07 10.13 1.92
CA GLN A 37 -17.90 10.28 3.37
C GLN A 37 -17.26 11.63 3.73
N LYS A 38 -16.25 12.05 2.95
CA LYS A 38 -15.62 13.36 3.12
C LYS A 38 -16.60 14.52 2.90
N GLN A 39 -17.46 14.46 1.88
CA GLN A 39 -18.47 15.47 1.60
C GLN A 39 -19.52 15.56 2.72
N GLU A 40 -19.88 14.42 3.29
CA GLU A 40 -20.90 14.32 4.34
C GLU A 40 -20.35 14.53 5.76
N GLY A 41 -19.05 14.82 5.90
CA GLY A 41 -18.42 15.01 7.21
C GLY A 41 -18.33 13.72 8.05
N LEU A 42 -18.43 12.57 7.41
CA LEU A 42 -18.37 11.26 8.06
C LEU A 42 -16.93 10.81 8.23
N ALA A 43 -16.65 10.14 9.36
CA ALA A 43 -15.39 9.45 9.55
C ALA A 43 -15.28 8.24 8.59
N GLY A 44 -14.05 7.92 8.18
CA GLY A 44 -13.73 6.73 7.40
C GLY A 44 -12.57 5.97 8.04
N GLY A 45 -12.31 4.73 7.59
CA GLY A 45 -11.19 3.91 8.03
C GLY A 45 -11.12 3.79 9.55
N GLU A 46 -9.96 4.11 10.11
CA GLU A 46 -9.65 4.07 11.55
C GLU A 46 -10.39 5.10 12.41
N GLY A 47 -11.10 6.06 11.80
CA GLY A 47 -11.77 7.13 12.54
C GLY A 47 -12.92 6.66 13.45
N MET A 48 -13.34 5.40 13.33
CA MET A 48 -14.36 4.76 14.18
C MET A 48 -13.79 3.70 15.13
N GLN A 49 -12.47 3.46 15.11
CA GLN A 49 -11.80 2.51 16.01
C GLN A 49 -11.47 3.16 17.37
N MET A 50 -11.08 2.35 18.35
CA MET A 50 -10.68 2.85 19.66
C MET A 50 -9.28 3.46 19.59
N VAL A 51 -9.20 4.79 19.71
CA VAL A 51 -7.92 5.51 19.78
C VAL A 51 -7.38 5.46 21.21
N PHE A 52 -6.19 4.89 21.38
CA PHE A 52 -5.48 4.83 22.67
C PHE A 52 -4.58 6.04 22.91
N GLY A 53 -4.08 6.69 21.85
CA GLY A 53 -3.18 7.81 22.02
C GLY A 53 -2.98 8.63 20.74
N ILE A 54 -2.72 9.91 20.94
CA ILE A 54 -2.35 10.87 19.90
C ILE A 54 -1.16 11.67 20.43
N ALA A 55 -0.09 11.74 19.65
CA ALA A 55 1.10 12.51 20.02
C ALA A 55 1.72 13.21 18.81
N TYR A 56 2.16 14.46 19.01
CA TYR A 56 2.94 15.19 18.02
C TYR A 56 4.43 14.83 18.15
N ALA A 57 5.15 14.81 17.03
CA ALA A 57 6.59 14.56 17.05
C ALA A 57 7.32 15.75 17.69
N PRO A 58 8.17 15.54 18.72
CA PRO A 58 8.92 16.63 19.35
C PRO A 58 9.85 17.37 18.39
N SER A 59 10.35 16.67 17.36
CA SER A 59 11.25 17.23 16.35
C SER A 59 10.54 17.95 15.21
N ASN A 60 9.23 17.73 15.02
CA ASN A 60 8.46 18.35 13.95
C ASN A 60 6.96 18.41 14.31
N PRO A 61 6.42 19.58 14.68
CA PRO A 61 5.01 19.71 15.08
C PRO A 61 4.02 19.47 13.93
N ASN A 62 4.49 19.31 12.69
CA ASN A 62 3.64 18.97 11.54
C ASN A 62 3.38 17.46 11.40
N VAL A 63 3.99 16.63 12.26
CA VAL A 63 3.84 15.18 12.26
C VAL A 63 3.08 14.77 13.52
N VAL A 64 1.98 14.05 13.32
CA VAL A 64 1.16 13.45 14.38
C VAL A 64 1.16 11.94 14.24
N TYR A 65 1.20 11.25 15.36
CA TYR A 65 1.07 9.81 15.47
C TYR A 65 -0.24 9.47 16.17
N ILE A 66 -0.93 8.43 15.70
CA ILE A 66 -2.10 7.86 16.38
C ILE A 66 -1.85 6.38 16.66
N VAL A 67 -2.37 5.90 17.78
CA VAL A 67 -2.37 4.47 18.12
C VAL A 67 -3.82 4.02 18.28
N SER A 68 -4.20 3.00 17.53
CA SER A 68 -5.51 2.34 17.61
C SER A 68 -5.36 0.94 18.21
N ASP A 69 -6.49 0.36 18.60
CA ASP A 69 -6.59 -1.00 19.12
C ASP A 69 -6.29 -2.09 18.07
N THR A 70 -6.61 -1.85 16.80
CA THR A 70 -6.68 -2.90 15.77
C THR A 70 -5.73 -2.72 14.58
N SER A 71 -5.08 -1.56 14.43
CA SER A 71 -4.37 -1.22 13.19
C SER A 71 -2.98 -0.60 13.37
N GLN A 72 -2.29 -0.94 14.47
CA GLN A 72 -0.93 -0.49 14.78
C GLN A 72 -0.81 1.03 15.02
N VAL A 73 0.39 1.57 14.85
CA VAL A 73 0.72 2.99 14.98
C VAL A 73 0.77 3.62 13.60
N TRP A 74 0.09 4.73 13.45
CA TRP A 74 -0.06 5.45 12.20
C TRP A 74 0.65 6.80 12.27
N LYS A 75 1.26 7.23 11.16
CA LYS A 75 1.99 8.52 11.08
C LYS A 75 1.39 9.43 10.01
N SER A 76 1.17 10.70 10.34
CA SER A 76 0.79 11.70 9.35
C SER A 76 1.97 12.08 8.44
N ARG A 77 1.66 12.39 7.17
CA ARG A 77 2.67 12.83 6.20
C ARG A 77 2.61 14.32 5.85
N HIS A 78 1.49 14.99 6.13
CA HIS A 78 1.33 16.42 5.86
C HIS A 78 0.42 17.12 6.89
N PHE A 79 0.75 18.38 7.21
CA PHE A 79 0.00 19.25 8.13
C PHE A 79 -1.43 19.57 7.65
N ASN A 80 -1.67 19.59 6.34
CA ASN A 80 -2.90 20.13 5.74
C ASN A 80 -4.00 19.12 5.42
N SER A 81 -4.01 17.93 6.02
CA SER A 81 -5.19 17.08 5.82
C SER A 81 -5.58 16.17 6.96
N GLY A 82 -4.70 15.78 7.90
CA GLY A 82 -5.07 14.80 8.94
C GLY A 82 -5.71 13.51 8.39
N ARG A 83 -5.50 13.20 7.11
CA ARG A 83 -6.34 12.26 6.33
C ARG A 83 -5.54 11.30 5.45
N SER A 84 -4.20 11.36 5.52
CA SER A 84 -3.33 10.32 4.97
C SER A 84 -2.37 9.87 6.08
N ILE A 85 -2.73 8.75 6.67
CA ILE A 85 -1.85 8.00 7.56
C ILE A 85 -1.33 6.78 6.79
N GLU A 86 -0.07 6.46 7.03
CA GLU A 86 0.61 5.25 6.54
C GLU A 86 1.15 4.46 7.73
#